data_AF-A0A429ZW19-F1
#
_entry.id   AF-A0A429ZW19-F1
#
_cell.length_a   1.000
_cell.length_b   1.000
_cell.length_c   1.000
_cell.angle_alpha   90.00
_cell.angle_beta   90.00
_cell.angle_gamma   90.00
#
_symmetry.space_group_name_H-M   'P 1'
#
loop_
_entity.id
_entity.type
_entity.pdbx_description
1 polymer ?
#
loop_
_entity_poly.entity_id
_entity_poly.type
_entity_poly.pdbx_seq_one_letter_code
_entity_poly.pdbx_strand_id
1 'polypeptide(L)'
;MVNIYFERVEGKLRSEFKLNVLQETDFPEFHLKLLKINAVNSLLNDCYQLETEELKLHFFQIINNQRSQKYFTETADYFPVTLAEDESTPILFVIVDEVLGILEANSNQLHMELLLEQGVTAEDSKSKDLKEHLAVVKANYQEKYSSLEG
;
A
#
# COMPACT_ATOMS: atom_id res chain seq x y z
N MET A 1 21.17 -2.26 1.12
CA MET A 1 20.09 -2.49 2.11
C MET A 1 19.20 -3.55 1.50
N VAL A 2 18.87 -4.63 2.21
CA VAL A 2 17.95 -5.65 1.65
C VAL A 2 16.55 -5.05 1.75
N ASN A 3 15.84 -4.99 0.62
CA ASN A 3 14.56 -4.33 0.48
C ASN A 3 13.42 -5.27 0.92
N ILE A 4 13.39 -5.57 2.21
CA ILE A 4 12.52 -6.61 2.76
C ILE A 4 11.04 -6.24 2.65
N TYR A 5 10.66 -4.97 2.76
CA TYR A 5 9.24 -4.59 2.68
C TYR A 5 8.70 -4.71 1.27
N PHE A 6 9.38 -4.13 0.28
CA PHE A 6 8.95 -4.24 -1.12
C PHE A 6 8.89 -5.70 -1.56
N GLU A 7 9.92 -6.50 -1.26
CA GLU A 7 9.93 -7.92 -1.64
C GLU A 7 8.74 -8.70 -1.05
N ARG A 8 8.35 -8.41 0.19
CA ARG A 8 7.17 -9.02 0.83
C ARG A 8 5.86 -8.56 0.17
N VAL A 9 5.69 -7.25 0.02
CA VAL A 9 4.47 -6.67 -0.55
C VAL A 9 4.32 -7.06 -2.01
N GLU A 10 5.36 -6.88 -2.82
CA GLU A 10 5.39 -7.26 -4.22
C GLU A 10 5.20 -8.77 -4.39
N GLY A 11 5.88 -9.58 -3.56
CA GLY A 11 5.73 -11.03 -3.56
C GLY A 11 4.28 -11.46 -3.32
N LYS A 12 3.61 -10.87 -2.31
CA LYS A 12 2.19 -11.08 -2.07
C LYS A 12 1.37 -10.66 -3.28
N LEU A 13 1.51 -9.42 -3.75
CA LEU A 13 0.74 -8.90 -4.89
C LEU A 13 0.84 -9.82 -6.13
N ARG A 14 2.06 -10.25 -6.49
CA ARG A 14 2.30 -11.11 -7.66
C ARG A 14 1.79 -12.54 -7.47
N SER A 15 1.80 -13.06 -6.25
CA SER A 15 1.26 -14.39 -5.94
C SER A 15 -0.27 -14.40 -5.84
N GLU A 16 -0.85 -13.26 -5.50
CA GLU A 16 -2.27 -13.16 -5.17
C GLU A 16 -3.11 -12.63 -6.32
N PHE A 17 -2.56 -11.74 -7.13
CA PHE A 17 -3.33 -10.98 -8.10
C PHE A 17 -2.77 -11.07 -9.51
N LYS A 18 -3.67 -10.83 -10.47
CA LYS A 18 -3.27 -10.45 -11.82
C LYS A 18 -3.01 -8.95 -11.81
N LEU A 19 -1.83 -8.54 -12.26
CA LEU A 19 -1.36 -7.16 -12.16
C LEU A 19 -1.08 -6.57 -13.54
N ASN A 20 -1.36 -5.29 -13.70
CA ASN A 20 -0.68 -4.44 -14.68
C ASN A 20 0.28 -3.51 -13.93
N VAL A 21 1.37 -3.14 -14.60
CA VAL A 21 2.31 -2.13 -14.08
C VAL A 21 1.89 -0.77 -14.62
N LEU A 22 1.68 0.17 -13.71
CA LEU A 22 1.38 1.56 -14.05
C LEU A 22 2.66 2.38 -14.07
N GLN A 23 2.60 3.55 -14.69
CA GLN A 23 3.67 4.54 -14.71
C GLN A 23 3.33 5.70 -13.76
N GLU A 24 4.35 6.42 -13.30
CA GLU A 24 4.16 7.64 -12.51
C GLU A 24 3.29 8.66 -13.27
N THR A 25 3.40 8.70 -14.60
CA THR A 25 2.61 9.58 -15.47
C THR A 25 1.11 9.28 -15.49
N ASP A 26 0.68 8.11 -14.99
CA ASP A 26 -0.73 7.73 -14.94
C ASP A 26 -1.47 8.43 -13.78
N PHE A 27 -0.72 9.06 -12.87
CA PHE A 27 -1.23 9.74 -11.69
C PHE A 27 -1.07 11.26 -11.79
N PRO A 28 -2.00 12.05 -11.22
CA PRO A 28 -1.83 13.49 -11.15
C PRO A 28 -0.59 13.89 -10.35
N GLU A 29 0.18 14.85 -10.87
CA GLU A 29 1.43 15.33 -10.24
C GLU A 29 1.22 15.77 -8.77
N PHE A 30 0.10 16.46 -8.50
CA PHE A 30 -0.21 16.93 -7.14
C PHE A 30 -0.38 15.78 -6.14
N HIS A 31 -0.95 14.66 -6.60
CA HIS A 31 -1.20 13.48 -5.78
C HIS A 31 0.12 12.81 -5.42
N LEU A 32 0.98 12.59 -6.41
CA LEU A 32 2.31 12.02 -6.21
C LEU A 32 3.20 12.87 -5.30
N LYS A 33 3.13 14.20 -5.45
CA LYS A 33 3.84 15.12 -4.57
C LYS A 33 3.38 14.98 -3.12
N LEU A 34 2.07 14.91 -2.88
CA LEU A 34 1.53 14.73 -1.54
C LEU A 34 1.90 13.35 -0.96
N LEU A 35 1.84 12.31 -1.77
CA LEU A 35 2.24 10.95 -1.39
C LEU A 35 3.71 10.91 -0.93
N LYS A 36 4.62 11.48 -1.72
CA LYS A 36 6.06 11.55 -1.38
C LYS A 36 6.30 12.34 -0.09
N ILE A 37 5.63 13.47 0.09
CA ILE A 37 5.70 14.26 1.34
C ILE A 37 5.21 13.44 2.53
N ASN A 38 4.09 12.73 2.39
CA ASN A 38 3.56 11.89 3.47
C ASN A 38 4.50 10.73 3.79
N ALA A 39 5.11 10.11 2.78
CA ALA A 39 6.05 9.00 2.96
C ALA A 39 7.29 9.43 3.76
N VAL A 40 7.91 10.58 3.42
CA VAL A 40 9.10 11.05 4.14
C VAL A 40 8.80 11.56 5.56
N ASN A 41 7.55 11.94 5.84
CA ASN A 41 7.09 12.31 7.19
C ASN A 41 6.45 11.14 7.96
N SER A 42 6.58 9.91 7.46
CA SER A 42 6.03 8.73 8.12
C SER A 42 6.91 8.26 9.29
N LEU A 43 6.29 7.62 10.29
CA LEU A 43 7.00 7.00 11.43
C LEU A 43 8.05 5.98 10.98
N LEU A 44 7.84 5.34 9.83
CA LEU A 44 8.81 4.40 9.29
C LEU A 44 10.05 5.14 8.79
N ASN A 45 9.87 6.28 8.13
CA ASN A 45 10.98 7.08 7.62
C ASN A 45 11.82 7.73 8.73
N ASP A 46 11.34 7.83 9.97
CA ASP A 46 12.18 8.23 11.11
C ASP A 46 13.40 7.30 11.28
N CYS A 47 13.29 6.04 10.85
CA CYS A 47 14.36 5.04 10.90
C CYS A 47 15.31 5.11 9.69
N TYR A 48 14.81 5.52 8.52
CA TYR A 48 15.54 5.43 7.24
C TYR A 48 16.03 6.79 6.73
N GLN A 49 15.40 7.89 7.17
CA GLN A 49 15.76 9.28 6.89
C GLN A 49 15.89 9.58 5.39
N LEU A 50 14.96 9.06 4.58
CA LEU A 50 14.92 9.30 3.15
C LEU A 50 14.35 10.69 2.85
N GLU A 51 14.89 11.32 1.82
CA GLU A 51 14.33 12.50 1.17
C GLU A 51 13.40 12.11 0.01
N THR A 52 12.59 13.05 -0.50
CA THR A 52 11.54 12.73 -1.47
C THR A 52 12.07 12.22 -2.82
N GLU A 53 13.30 12.57 -3.15
CA GLU A 53 14.02 12.22 -4.39
C GLU A 53 14.64 10.82 -4.30
N GLU A 54 14.76 10.28 -3.08
CA GLU A 54 15.32 8.95 -2.82
C GLU A 54 14.25 7.84 -2.86
N LEU A 55 12.97 8.23 -2.81
CA LEU A 55 11.85 7.30 -2.94
C LEU A 55 11.81 6.69 -4.35
N LYS A 56 11.66 5.37 -4.39
CA LYS A 56 11.58 4.58 -5.61
C LYS A 56 10.24 3.87 -5.64
N LEU A 57 9.29 4.54 -6.29
CA LEU A 57 7.90 4.12 -6.31
C LEU A 57 7.62 3.12 -7.43
N HIS A 58 6.90 2.07 -7.08
CA HIS A 58 6.36 1.06 -7.98
C HIS A 58 4.84 1.09 -7.93
N PHE A 59 4.21 1.13 -9.10
CA PHE A 59 2.77 1.33 -9.24
C PHE A 59 2.14 0.09 -9.86
N PHE A 60 1.15 -0.48 -9.16
CA PHE A 60 0.46 -1.70 -9.59
C PHE A 60 -1.04 -1.43 -9.70
N GLN A 61 -1.63 -1.86 -10.82
CA GLN A 61 -3.07 -2.01 -10.96
C GLN A 61 -3.44 -3.47 -10.74
N ILE A 62 -4.44 -3.73 -9.91
CA ILE A 62 -5.01 -5.07 -9.73
C ILE A 62 -6.17 -5.26 -10.71
N ILE A 63 -6.08 -6.28 -11.56
CA ILE A 63 -7.13 -6.62 -12.52
C ILE A 63 -8.29 -7.27 -11.80
N ASN A 64 -9.49 -6.67 -11.91
CA ASN A 64 -10.70 -7.19 -11.30
C ASN A 64 -11.03 -8.61 -11.80
N ASN A 65 -11.02 -9.56 -10.88
CA ASN A 65 -11.40 -10.95 -11.09
C ASN A 65 -11.98 -11.53 -9.80
N GLN A 66 -12.40 -12.80 -9.83
CA GLN A 66 -13.02 -13.48 -8.68
C GLN A 66 -12.20 -13.36 -7.37
N ARG A 67 -10.87 -13.34 -7.44
CA ARG A 67 -10.00 -13.26 -6.27
C ARG A 67 -9.84 -11.85 -5.71
N SER A 68 -9.83 -10.84 -6.58
CA SER A 68 -9.66 -9.44 -6.17
C SER A 68 -10.99 -8.74 -5.89
N GLN A 69 -12.13 -9.33 -6.29
CA GLN A 69 -13.44 -8.68 -6.27
C GLN A 69 -13.81 -8.12 -4.89
N LYS A 70 -13.40 -8.76 -3.79
CA LYS A 70 -13.67 -8.29 -2.42
C LYS A 70 -13.10 -6.89 -2.12
N TYR A 71 -12.08 -6.44 -2.85
CA TYR A 71 -11.47 -5.13 -2.66
C TYR A 71 -12.07 -4.03 -3.54
N PHE A 72 -13.03 -4.36 -4.41
CA PHE A 72 -13.75 -3.42 -5.28
C PHE A 72 -15.11 -3.02 -4.71
N THR A 73 -15.29 -3.11 -3.39
CA THR A 73 -16.58 -2.91 -2.72
C THR A 73 -16.52 -1.81 -1.66
N GLU A 74 -17.67 -1.20 -1.37
CA GLU A 74 -17.80 -0.22 -0.28
C GLU A 74 -17.39 -0.80 1.08
N THR A 75 -17.63 -2.11 1.31
CA THR A 75 -17.24 -2.79 2.56
C THR A 75 -15.72 -2.86 2.75
N ALA A 76 -14.95 -2.80 1.66
CA ALA A 76 -13.50 -2.73 1.69
C ALA A 76 -12.98 -1.29 1.80
N ASP A 77 -13.88 -0.32 2.01
CA ASP A 77 -13.68 1.12 1.85
C ASP A 77 -12.91 1.45 0.56
N TYR A 78 -13.35 0.84 -0.55
CA TYR A 78 -12.80 1.13 -1.86
C TYR A 78 -13.20 2.54 -2.30
N PHE A 79 -12.22 3.37 -2.61
CA PHE A 79 -12.43 4.67 -3.22
C PHE A 79 -12.13 4.57 -4.72
N PRO A 80 -13.16 4.59 -5.59
CA PRO A 80 -12.98 4.42 -7.02
C PRO A 80 -12.19 5.59 -7.61
N VAL A 81 -11.11 5.27 -8.32
CA VAL A 81 -10.27 6.23 -9.05
C VAL A 81 -10.14 5.74 -10.49
N THR A 82 -10.20 6.66 -11.44
CA THR A 82 -9.95 6.39 -12.85
C THR A 82 -8.57 6.93 -13.24
N LEU A 83 -7.93 6.29 -14.20
CA LEU A 83 -6.69 6.81 -14.79
C LEU A 83 -7.02 7.82 -15.88
N ALA A 84 -6.06 8.69 -16.19
CA ALA A 84 -6.23 9.72 -17.21
C ALA A 84 -6.59 9.17 -18.61
N GLU A 85 -6.17 7.94 -18.93
CA GLU A 85 -6.43 7.31 -20.24
C GLU A 85 -7.79 6.62 -20.34
N ASP A 86 -8.40 6.23 -19.22
CA ASP A 86 -9.71 5.55 -19.18
C ASP A 86 -10.54 6.07 -17.99
N GLU A 87 -11.32 7.12 -18.27
CA GLU A 87 -12.25 7.72 -17.32
C GLU A 87 -13.51 6.87 -17.05
N SER A 88 -13.68 5.75 -17.75
CA SER A 88 -14.92 4.97 -17.68
C SER A 88 -14.87 3.82 -16.69
N THR A 89 -13.68 3.33 -16.36
CA THR A 89 -13.50 2.14 -15.52
C THR A 89 -12.66 2.45 -14.29
N PRO A 90 -13.26 2.47 -13.09
CA PRO A 90 -12.50 2.60 -11.85
C PRO A 90 -11.49 1.47 -11.68
N ILE A 91 -10.30 1.80 -11.21
CA ILE A 91 -9.21 0.87 -10.99
C ILE A 91 -8.93 0.66 -9.51
N LEU A 92 -8.46 -0.53 -9.15
CA LEU A 92 -7.82 -0.79 -7.86
C LEU A 92 -6.30 -0.71 -8.07
N PHE A 93 -5.63 0.15 -7.30
CA PHE A 93 -4.20 0.35 -7.40
C PHE A 93 -3.49 0.25 -6.05
N VAL A 94 -2.18 0.02 -6.14
CA VAL A 94 -1.24 -0.05 -5.03
C VAL A 94 0.05 0.68 -5.41
N ILE A 95 0.58 1.51 -4.52
CA ILE A 95 1.86 2.21 -4.67
C ILE A 95 2.79 1.76 -3.56
N VAL A 96 3.97 1.27 -3.92
CA VAL A 96 4.95 0.68 -3.00
C VAL A 96 6.32 1.33 -3.22
N ASP A 97 7.01 1.64 -2.14
CA ASP A 97 8.40 2.12 -2.15
C ASP A 97 9.41 1.02 -1.81
N GLU A 98 10.60 1.11 -2.39
CA GLU A 98 11.71 0.16 -2.17
C GLU A 98 12.36 0.19 -0.78
N VAL A 99 11.96 1.07 0.12
CA VAL A 99 12.57 1.16 1.46
C VAL A 99 11.50 1.30 2.53
N LEU A 100 10.38 1.94 2.22
CA LEU A 100 9.27 2.17 3.13
C LEU A 100 8.10 1.21 2.92
N GLY A 101 8.11 0.40 1.85
CA GLY A 101 7.08 -0.60 1.60
C GLY A 101 5.76 0.00 1.10
N ILE A 102 4.62 -0.53 1.55
CA ILE A 102 3.30 -0.07 1.07
C ILE A 102 3.06 1.38 1.49
N LEU A 103 2.85 2.26 0.51
CA LEU A 103 2.53 3.67 0.76
C LEU A 103 1.03 3.95 0.61
N GLU A 104 0.41 3.37 -0.42
CA GLU A 104 -0.99 3.65 -0.72
C GLU A 104 -1.68 2.48 -1.41
N ALA A 105 -2.96 2.27 -1.09
CA ALA A 105 -3.88 1.54 -1.93
C ALA A 105 -5.27 2.18 -1.81
N ASN A 106 -6.02 2.27 -2.91
CA ASN A 106 -7.36 2.87 -2.88
C ASN A 106 -8.46 1.90 -2.40
N SER A 107 -8.09 0.81 -1.73
CA SER A 107 -8.95 0.00 -0.87
C SER A 107 -8.29 -0.09 0.50
N ASN A 108 -8.99 0.37 1.55
CA ASN A 108 -8.44 0.36 2.90
C ASN A 108 -8.21 -1.06 3.41
N GLN A 109 -9.12 -2.00 3.09
CA GLN A 109 -8.93 -3.41 3.43
C GLN A 109 -7.63 -3.94 2.83
N LEU A 110 -7.40 -3.72 1.53
CA LEU A 110 -6.16 -4.16 0.87
C LEU A 110 -4.93 -3.48 1.48
N HIS A 111 -5.00 -2.16 1.71
CA HIS A 111 -3.91 -1.40 2.30
C HIS A 111 -3.46 -2.01 3.64
N MET A 112 -4.40 -2.31 4.53
CA MET A 112 -4.08 -2.92 5.82
C MET A 112 -3.58 -4.36 5.71
N GLU A 113 -4.13 -5.18 4.81
CA GLU A 113 -3.62 -6.53 4.57
C GLU A 113 -2.15 -6.50 4.09
N LEU A 114 -1.80 -5.57 3.19
CA LEU A 114 -0.43 -5.38 2.72
C LEU A 114 0.48 -4.82 3.83
N LEU A 115 -0.01 -3.91 4.67
CA LEU A 115 0.75 -3.38 5.80
C LEU A 115 1.05 -4.47 6.85
N LEU A 116 0.12 -5.41 7.06
CA LEU A 116 0.34 -6.56 7.92
C LEU A 116 1.33 -7.56 7.30
N GLU A 117 1.27 -7.78 5.99
CA GLU A 117 2.19 -8.67 5.28
C GLU A 117 3.64 -8.17 5.34
N GLN A 118 3.87 -6.87 5.08
CA GLN A 118 5.24 -6.34 5.10
C GLN A 118 5.88 -6.53 6.48
N GLY A 119 5.07 -6.50 7.54
CA GLY A 119 5.49 -6.66 8.93
C GLY A 119 6.50 -5.61 9.36
N VAL A 120 7.34 -5.96 10.34
CA VAL A 120 8.46 -5.14 10.80
C VAL A 120 9.79 -5.81 10.52
N THR A 121 10.84 -5.00 10.37
CA THR A 121 12.21 -5.47 10.47
C THR A 121 12.71 -5.47 11.92
N ALA A 122 13.90 -6.03 12.11
CA ALA A 122 14.61 -5.93 13.38
C ALA A 122 15.03 -4.48 13.71
N GLU A 123 15.18 -3.63 12.69
CA GLU A 123 15.55 -2.22 12.88
C GLU A 123 14.34 -1.42 13.40
N ASP A 124 13.17 -1.57 12.78
CA ASP A 124 11.89 -1.04 13.25
C ASP A 124 11.60 -1.44 14.69
N SER A 125 12.03 -2.64 15.07
CA SER A 125 11.83 -3.16 16.42
C SER A 125 12.58 -2.38 17.49
N LYS A 126 13.40 -1.39 17.12
CA LYS A 126 13.98 -0.41 18.05
C LYS A 126 13.07 0.81 18.27
N SER A 127 12.17 1.10 17.34
CA SER A 127 11.15 2.15 17.49
C SER A 127 9.96 1.61 18.28
N LYS A 128 9.70 2.21 19.44
CA LYS A 128 8.53 1.88 20.27
C LYS A 128 7.24 2.33 19.58
N ASP A 129 7.25 3.53 19.01
CA ASP A 129 6.08 4.15 18.39
C ASP A 129 5.62 3.36 17.16
N LEU A 130 6.55 2.86 16.35
CA LEU A 130 6.23 2.03 15.19
C LEU A 130 5.60 0.69 15.59
N LYS A 131 6.06 0.07 16.69
CA LYS A 131 5.43 -1.15 17.22
C LYS A 131 4.00 -0.91 17.70
N GLU A 132 3.80 0.17 18.45
CA GLU A 132 2.47 0.53 18.97
C GLU A 132 1.52 0.84 17.81
N HIS A 133 1.99 1.57 16.80
CA HIS A 133 1.23 1.86 15.59
C HIS A 133 0.77 0.57 14.88
N LEU A 134 1.67 -0.39 14.66
CA LEU A 134 1.32 -1.64 13.98
C LEU A 134 0.39 -2.55 14.81
N ALA A 135 0.52 -2.52 16.13
CA ALA A 135 -0.43 -3.20 17.01
C ALA A 135 -1.85 -2.62 16.87
N VAL A 136 -1.96 -1.29 16.77
CA VAL A 136 -3.24 -0.62 16.51
C VAL A 136 -3.79 -0.97 15.12
N VAL A 137 -2.95 -0.97 14.08
CA VAL A 137 -3.40 -1.39 12.73
C VAL A 137 -3.94 -2.81 12.75
N LYS A 138 -3.23 -3.74 13.41
CA LYS A 138 -3.68 -5.13 13.53
C LYS A 138 -5.02 -5.25 14.26
N ALA A 139 -5.21 -4.50 15.34
CA ALA A 139 -6.47 -4.49 16.08
C ALA A 139 -7.63 -3.93 15.23
N ASN A 140 -7.41 -2.80 14.54
CA ASN A 140 -8.41 -2.19 13.66
C ASN A 140 -8.79 -3.10 12.50
N TYR A 141 -7.82 -3.78 11.90
CA TYR A 141 -8.08 -4.76 10.84
C TYR A 141 -8.97 -5.90 11.36
N GLN A 142 -8.66 -6.43 12.53
CA GLN A 142 -9.43 -7.51 13.15
C GLN A 142 -10.86 -7.11 13.49
N GLU A 143 -11.05 -5.90 14.02
CA GLU A 143 -12.37 -5.37 14.34
C GLU A 143 -13.23 -5.17 13.09
N LYS A 144 -12.64 -4.65 12.01
CA LYS A 144 -13.41 -4.16 10.85
C LYS A 144 -13.56 -5.18 9.71
N TYR A 145 -12.62 -6.10 9.50
CA TYR A 145 -12.63 -6.98 8.32
C TYR A 145 -12.57 -8.48 8.63
N SER A 146 -12.23 -8.92 9.85
CA SER A 146 -12.20 -10.36 10.16
C SER A 146 -13.57 -11.03 10.18
N SER A 147 -14.66 -10.26 10.25
CA SER A 147 -16.03 -10.77 10.11
C SER A 147 -16.49 -10.91 8.64
N LEU A 148 -15.73 -10.38 7.68
CA LEU A 148 -16.01 -10.43 6.24
C LEU A 148 -15.34 -11.63 5.55
N GLU A 149 -14.53 -12.41 6.26
CA GLU A 149 -13.89 -13.65 5.78
C GLU A 149 -14.77 -14.91 5.99
N GLY A 150 -16.05 -14.73 6.39
CA GLY A 150 -17.03 -15.80 6.66
C GLY A 150 -17.90 -16.18 5.47
#